data_AF-A0A7K0RCR9-F1
#
_entry.id   AF-A0A7K0RCR9-F1
#
_cell.length_a   1.000
_cell.length_b   1.000
_cell.length_c   1.000
_cell.angle_alpha   90.00
_cell.angle_beta   90.00
_cell.angle_gamma   90.00
#
_symmetry.space_group_name_H-M   'P 1'
#
loop_
_entity.id
_entity.type
_entity.pdbx_description
1 polymer ?
#
loop_
_entity_poly.entity_id
_entity_poly.type
_entity_poly.pdbx_seq_one_letter_code
_entity_poly.pdbx_strand_id
1 'polypeptide(L)'
;IEFTNRLLTFVLVVVALATFLLVVRLRQTRPALFWIALSVGLGIPVQAIIGGVSVLVRLNPYVVGLHFVVSAVIVALCSIFVVLLFSRTAEGRPSRGVMWVAALTVFLQVVTVLFGVITTGSGPHAGDALAPRNGLSSELLQHLHSYPAYGALAFVAILAICARLQRRRFLFRVTLVLIAVNALQVALGITQSRLGLPVGLVAAHMFLACCVVALTFATLASFRARH
;
A
#
# COMPACT_ATOMS: atom_id res chain seq x y z
N ILE A 1 -3.96 -12.36 -19.35
CA ILE A 1 -4.16 -11.20 -18.46
C ILE A 1 -5.64 -10.87 -18.31
N GLU A 2 -6.39 -10.68 -19.40
CA GLU A 2 -7.81 -10.25 -19.31
C GLU A 2 -8.74 -11.25 -18.60
N PHE A 3 -8.64 -12.55 -18.90
CA PHE A 3 -9.41 -13.60 -18.20
C PHE A 3 -9.05 -13.68 -16.71
N THR A 4 -7.76 -13.60 -16.38
CA THR A 4 -7.25 -13.59 -15.00
C THR A 4 -7.78 -12.39 -14.22
N ASN A 5 -7.79 -11.19 -14.82
CA ASN A 5 -8.32 -9.99 -14.18
C ASN A 5 -9.82 -10.12 -13.93
N ARG A 6 -10.61 -10.60 -14.90
CA ARG A 6 -12.06 -10.80 -14.74
C ARG A 6 -12.36 -11.81 -13.62
N LEU A 7 -11.66 -12.95 -13.60
CA LEU A 7 -11.81 -13.97 -12.56
C LEU A 7 -11.45 -13.42 -11.17
N LEU A 8 -10.34 -12.69 -11.04
CA LEU A 8 -9.92 -12.07 -9.77
C LEU A 8 -10.94 -11.05 -9.27
N THR A 9 -11.59 -10.28 -10.15
CA THR A 9 -12.66 -9.36 -9.75
C THR A 9 -13.84 -10.10 -9.11
N PHE A 10 -14.30 -11.20 -9.71
CA PHE A 10 -15.38 -12.00 -9.13
C PHE A 10 -15.00 -12.60 -7.78
N VAL A 11 -13.80 -13.16 -7.66
CA VAL A 11 -13.29 -13.70 -6.39
C VAL A 11 -13.21 -12.61 -5.33
N LEU A 12 -12.70 -11.42 -5.68
CA LEU A 12 -12.61 -10.29 -4.75
C LEU A 12 -13.98 -9.85 -4.24
N VAL A 13 -14.97 -9.75 -5.14
CA VAL A 13 -16.36 -9.41 -4.78
C VAL A 13 -16.94 -10.45 -3.81
N VAL A 14 -16.75 -11.74 -4.09
CA VAL A 14 -17.23 -12.83 -3.22
C VAL A 14 -16.58 -12.77 -1.84
N VAL A 15 -15.26 -12.63 -1.77
CA VAL A 15 -14.52 -12.55 -0.50
C VAL A 15 -14.92 -11.31 0.30
N ALA A 16 -15.07 -10.16 -0.36
CA ALA A 16 -15.48 -8.93 0.29
C ALA A 16 -16.91 -9.02 0.84
N LEU A 17 -17.84 -9.59 0.06
CA LEU A 17 -19.22 -9.79 0.49
C LEU A 17 -19.30 -10.79 1.66
N ALA A 18 -18.59 -11.92 1.57
CA ALA A 18 -18.51 -12.90 2.65
C ALA A 18 -17.94 -12.27 3.93
N THR A 19 -16.85 -11.51 3.82
CA THR A 19 -16.24 -10.80 4.96
C THR A 19 -17.22 -9.80 5.56
N PHE A 20 -17.91 -9.01 4.73
CA PHE A 20 -18.91 -8.05 5.20
C PHE A 20 -20.05 -8.74 5.96
N LEU A 21 -20.63 -9.80 5.39
CA LEU A 21 -21.71 -10.55 6.01
C LEU A 21 -21.31 -11.16 7.36
N LEU A 22 -20.08 -11.67 7.47
CA LEU A 22 -19.54 -12.20 8.73
C LEU A 22 -19.35 -11.09 9.77
N VAL A 23 -18.89 -9.91 9.36
CA VAL A 23 -18.62 -8.79 10.26
C VAL A 23 -19.90 -8.04 10.70
N VAL A 24 -21.00 -8.11 9.94
CA VAL A 24 -22.30 -7.53 10.35
C VAL A 24 -22.73 -8.04 11.72
N ARG A 25 -22.48 -9.33 12.03
CA ARG A 25 -22.77 -9.92 13.35
C ARG A 25 -21.89 -9.35 14.47
N LEU A 26 -20.72 -8.81 14.13
CA LEU A 26 -19.76 -8.20 15.05
C LEU A 26 -19.97 -6.69 15.23
N ARG A 27 -20.99 -6.08 14.59
CA ARG A 27 -21.20 -4.62 14.62
C ARG A 27 -21.34 -4.03 16.02
N GLN A 28 -21.97 -4.78 16.95
CA GLN A 28 -22.21 -4.34 18.32
C GLN A 28 -20.98 -4.55 19.22
N THR A 29 -20.23 -5.63 19.00
CA THR A 29 -19.10 -6.03 19.87
C THR A 29 -17.75 -5.51 19.40
N ARG A 30 -17.58 -5.28 18.09
CA ARG A 30 -16.34 -4.78 17.46
C ARG A 30 -16.66 -3.77 16.34
N PRO A 31 -17.22 -2.59 16.68
CA PRO A 31 -17.67 -1.60 15.69
C PRO A 31 -16.56 -1.13 14.75
N ALA A 32 -15.31 -1.07 15.21
CA ALA A 32 -14.17 -0.70 14.36
C ALA A 32 -13.97 -1.68 13.18
N LEU A 33 -14.11 -2.99 13.41
CA LEU A 33 -14.00 -3.99 12.34
C LEU A 33 -15.15 -3.85 11.34
N PHE A 34 -16.35 -3.54 11.81
CA PHE A 34 -17.52 -3.28 10.96
C PHE A 34 -17.31 -2.10 10.03
N TRP A 35 -16.89 -0.95 10.56
CA TRP A 35 -16.66 0.23 9.72
C TRP A 35 -15.51 0.04 8.73
N ILE A 36 -14.45 -0.70 9.10
CA ILE A 36 -13.38 -1.02 8.15
C ILE A 36 -13.90 -1.96 7.05
N ALA A 37 -14.64 -3.02 7.40
CA ALA A 37 -15.21 -3.94 6.42
C ALA A 37 -16.21 -3.25 5.47
N LEU A 38 -17.05 -2.34 6.00
CA LEU A 38 -17.94 -1.52 5.19
C LEU A 38 -17.15 -0.61 4.24
N SER A 39 -16.11 0.07 4.72
CA SER A 39 -15.26 0.93 3.89
C SER A 39 -14.55 0.16 2.77
N VAL A 40 -14.05 -1.05 3.06
CA VAL A 40 -13.47 -1.94 2.03
C VAL A 40 -14.54 -2.35 1.02
N GLY A 41 -15.73 -2.74 1.50
CA GLY A 41 -16.86 -3.11 0.66
C GLY A 41 -17.32 -1.99 -0.26
N LEU A 42 -17.40 -0.74 0.23
CA LEU A 42 -17.71 0.46 -0.56
C LEU A 42 -16.55 0.89 -1.47
N GLY A 43 -15.30 0.57 -1.10
CA GLY A 43 -14.13 0.83 -1.93
C GLY A 43 -14.12 0.05 -3.24
N ILE A 44 -14.69 -1.15 -3.28
CA ILE A 44 -14.75 -2.01 -4.49
C ILE A 44 -15.59 -1.40 -5.62
N PRO A 45 -16.86 -0.98 -5.42
CA PRO A 45 -17.62 -0.31 -6.47
C PRO A 45 -16.98 1.03 -6.87
N VAL A 46 -16.39 1.77 -5.91
CA VAL A 46 -15.63 2.99 -6.23
C VAL A 46 -14.44 2.68 -7.14
N GLN A 47 -13.68 1.62 -6.88
CA GLN A 47 -12.60 1.14 -7.76
C GLN A 47 -13.13 0.79 -9.15
N ALA A 48 -14.24 0.04 -9.23
CA ALA A 48 -14.84 -0.34 -10.50
C ALA A 48 -15.26 0.88 -11.34
N ILE A 49 -15.84 1.90 -10.69
CA ILE A 49 -16.20 3.17 -11.35
C ILE A 49 -14.94 3.89 -11.84
N ILE A 50 -13.93 4.09 -10.99
CA ILE A 50 -12.70 4.78 -11.37
C ILE A 50 -11.98 4.03 -12.50
N GLY A 51 -11.93 2.69 -12.42
CA GLY A 51 -11.40 1.83 -13.46
C GLY A 51 -12.17 1.96 -14.78
N GLY A 52 -13.50 1.96 -14.75
CA GLY A 52 -14.33 2.19 -15.94
C GLY A 52 -14.11 3.58 -16.55
N VAL A 53 -14.08 4.62 -15.72
CA VAL A 53 -13.76 6.00 -16.15
C VAL A 53 -12.38 6.06 -16.79
N SER A 54 -11.38 5.34 -16.24
CA SER A 54 -10.03 5.32 -16.81
C SER A 54 -10.01 4.87 -18.27
N VAL A 55 -10.85 3.91 -18.65
CA VAL A 55 -10.99 3.46 -20.04
C VAL A 55 -11.64 4.54 -20.91
N LEU A 56 -12.70 5.18 -20.41
CA LEU A 56 -13.42 6.24 -21.13
C LEU A 56 -12.53 7.45 -21.43
N VAL A 57 -11.62 7.79 -20.52
CA VAL A 57 -10.66 8.89 -20.68
C VAL A 57 -9.33 8.44 -21.30
N ARG A 58 -9.32 7.30 -21.99
CA ARG A 58 -8.16 6.74 -22.72
C ARG A 58 -6.91 6.58 -21.84
N LEU A 59 -7.12 6.07 -20.63
CA LEU A 59 -6.07 5.78 -19.64
C LEU A 59 -5.27 7.03 -19.22
N ASN A 60 -5.96 8.17 -19.08
CA ASN A 60 -5.36 9.38 -18.52
C ASN A 60 -4.57 9.04 -17.23
N PRO A 61 -3.29 9.42 -17.14
CA PRO A 61 -2.38 8.96 -16.10
C PRO A 61 -2.81 9.38 -14.69
N TYR A 62 -3.54 10.50 -14.55
CA TYR A 62 -4.06 10.94 -13.27
C TYR A 62 -5.22 10.08 -12.79
N VAL A 63 -6.07 9.59 -13.70
CA VAL A 63 -7.19 8.70 -13.35
C VAL A 63 -6.69 7.29 -13.04
N VAL A 64 -5.74 6.78 -13.82
CA VAL A 64 -5.06 5.51 -13.52
C VAL A 64 -4.31 5.60 -12.18
N GLY A 65 -3.64 6.73 -11.93
CA GLY A 65 -2.98 7.00 -10.67
C GLY A 65 -3.94 7.05 -9.48
N LEU A 66 -5.08 7.74 -9.63
CA LEU A 66 -6.15 7.76 -8.62
C LEU A 66 -6.68 6.35 -8.34
N HIS A 67 -6.87 5.54 -9.38
CA HIS A 67 -7.27 4.15 -9.25
C HIS A 67 -6.30 3.37 -8.36
N PHE A 68 -4.98 3.51 -8.61
CA PHE A 68 -3.94 2.86 -7.79
C PHE A 68 -3.91 3.37 -6.34
N VAL A 69 -4.03 4.69 -6.12
CA VAL A 69 -4.03 5.28 -4.76
C VAL A 69 -5.21 4.73 -3.94
N VAL A 70 -6.40 4.68 -4.52
CA VAL A 70 -7.58 4.13 -3.83
C VAL A 70 -7.40 2.63 -3.57
N SER A 71 -6.78 1.89 -4.50
CA SER A 71 -6.38 0.48 -4.29
C SER A 71 -5.43 0.33 -3.09
N ALA A 72 -4.40 1.18 -3.00
CA ALA A 72 -3.46 1.17 -1.87
C ALA A 72 -4.16 1.47 -0.54
N VAL A 73 -5.14 2.39 -0.51
CA VAL A 73 -5.96 2.66 0.68
C VAL A 73 -6.77 1.43 1.09
N ILE A 74 -7.40 0.73 0.15
CA ILE A 74 -8.12 -0.52 0.44
C ILE A 74 -7.17 -1.58 1.00
N VAL A 75 -5.97 -1.75 0.42
CA VAL A 75 -4.94 -2.67 0.94
C VAL A 75 -4.54 -2.30 2.37
N ALA A 76 -4.34 -1.01 2.66
CA ALA A 76 -4.06 -0.52 4.02
C ALA A 76 -5.18 -0.87 5.00
N LEU A 77 -6.44 -0.65 4.62
CA LEU A 77 -7.62 -0.98 5.44
C LEU A 77 -7.74 -2.49 5.69
N CYS A 78 -7.54 -3.32 4.67
CA CYS A 78 -7.52 -4.77 4.81
C CYS A 78 -6.42 -5.24 5.77
N SER A 79 -5.21 -4.66 5.67
CA SER A 79 -4.12 -4.97 6.59
C SER A 79 -4.45 -4.61 8.04
N ILE A 80 -5.00 -3.41 8.27
CA ILE A 80 -5.47 -2.98 9.59
C ILE A 80 -6.55 -3.92 10.11
N PHE A 81 -7.52 -4.29 9.27
CA PHE A 81 -8.58 -5.22 9.62
C PHE A 81 -8.03 -6.56 10.12
N VAL A 82 -7.11 -7.16 9.36
CA VAL A 82 -6.47 -8.44 9.71
C VAL A 82 -5.72 -8.34 11.03
N VAL A 83 -4.92 -7.29 11.23
CA VAL A 83 -4.19 -7.09 12.49
C VAL A 83 -5.17 -6.96 13.66
N LEU A 84 -6.22 -6.14 13.54
CA LEU A 84 -7.20 -5.95 14.61
C LEU A 84 -8.03 -7.21 14.89
N LEU A 85 -8.30 -8.02 13.87
CA LEU A 85 -9.06 -9.25 14.01
C LEU A 85 -8.30 -10.32 14.81
N PHE A 86 -6.99 -10.48 14.53
CA PHE A 86 -6.16 -11.54 15.10
C PHE A 86 -5.31 -11.10 16.30
N SER A 87 -5.22 -9.81 16.60
CA SER A 87 -4.50 -9.32 17.78
C SER A 87 -5.25 -9.73 19.05
N ARG A 88 -4.76 -10.76 19.74
CA ARG A 88 -5.29 -11.27 21.02
C ARG A 88 -4.56 -10.75 22.26
N THR A 89 -3.40 -10.14 22.08
CA THR A 89 -2.55 -9.62 23.17
C THR A 89 -1.93 -8.28 22.76
N ALA A 90 -2.28 -7.19 23.43
CA ALA A 90 -1.67 -5.89 23.16
C ALA A 90 -0.31 -5.77 23.88
N GLU A 91 0.76 -5.46 23.13
CA GLU A 91 2.11 -5.15 23.66
C GLU A 91 2.17 -3.80 24.41
N GLY A 92 1.02 -3.26 24.85
CA GLY A 92 0.89 -1.91 25.40
C GLY A 92 1.21 -0.81 24.37
N ARG A 93 1.04 0.46 24.75
CA ARG A 93 1.34 1.60 23.86
C ARG A 93 2.86 1.86 23.77
N PRO A 94 3.43 2.07 22.57
CA PRO A 94 4.83 2.46 22.43
C PRO A 94 5.13 3.81 23.08
N SER A 95 6.40 4.08 23.36
CA SER A 95 6.82 5.41 23.83
C SER A 95 6.54 6.49 22.77
N ARG A 96 6.42 7.75 23.21
CA ARG A 96 6.13 8.89 22.32
C ARG A 96 7.16 9.05 21.19
N GLY A 97 8.43 8.81 21.47
CA GLY A 97 9.49 8.83 20.45
C GLY A 97 9.26 7.78 19.35
N VAL A 98 8.86 6.56 19.72
CA VAL A 98 8.57 5.50 18.73
C VAL A 98 7.34 5.82 17.90
N MET A 99 6.32 6.44 18.50
CA MET A 99 5.15 6.88 17.75
C MET A 99 5.52 7.94 16.70
N TRP A 100 6.44 8.87 17.02
CA TRP A 100 6.92 9.86 16.05
C TRP A 100 7.74 9.23 14.91
N VAL A 101 8.67 8.33 15.24
CA VAL A 101 9.45 7.59 14.22
C VAL A 101 8.51 6.83 13.29
N ALA A 102 7.50 6.16 13.83
CA ALA A 102 6.52 5.45 13.03
C ALA A 102 5.64 6.39 12.19
N ALA A 103 5.19 7.52 12.74
CA ALA A 103 4.42 8.51 11.98
C ALA A 103 5.22 9.06 10.80
N LEU A 104 6.50 9.38 11.02
CA LEU A 104 7.39 9.83 9.95
C LEU A 104 7.69 8.72 8.93
N THR A 105 7.82 7.47 9.40
CA THR A 105 7.92 6.30 8.51
C THR A 105 6.70 6.20 7.59
N VAL A 106 5.48 6.26 8.15
CA VAL A 106 4.23 6.21 7.36
C VAL A 106 4.16 7.37 6.39
N PHE A 107 4.49 8.58 6.84
CA PHE A 107 4.51 9.78 5.99
C PHE A 107 5.43 9.60 4.77
N LEU A 108 6.67 9.19 4.99
CA LEU A 108 7.64 8.97 3.91
C LEU A 108 7.18 7.87 2.95
N GLN A 109 6.59 6.79 3.46
CA GLN A 109 6.03 5.72 2.61
C GLN A 109 4.86 6.23 1.74
N VAL A 110 3.95 7.01 2.31
CA VAL A 110 2.82 7.61 1.57
C VAL A 110 3.34 8.57 0.50
N VAL A 111 4.27 9.46 0.85
CA VAL A 111 4.89 10.39 -0.11
C VAL A 111 5.58 9.61 -1.23
N THR A 112 6.32 8.55 -0.90
CA THR A 112 6.98 7.67 -1.88
C THR A 112 5.97 7.09 -2.86
N VAL A 113 4.86 6.52 -2.37
CA VAL A 113 3.80 5.95 -3.21
C VAL A 113 3.19 7.01 -4.13
N LEU A 114 2.89 8.20 -3.61
CA LEU A 114 2.31 9.29 -4.42
C LEU A 114 3.26 9.75 -5.53
N PHE A 115 4.55 9.95 -5.22
CA PHE A 115 5.54 10.25 -6.25
C PHE A 115 5.72 9.10 -7.24
N GLY A 116 5.61 7.84 -6.79
CA GLY A 116 5.68 6.66 -7.65
C GLY A 116 4.52 6.63 -8.66
N VAL A 117 3.32 6.98 -8.21
CA VAL A 117 2.14 7.14 -9.09
C VAL A 117 2.37 8.23 -10.15
N ILE A 118 2.90 9.38 -9.75
CA ILE A 118 3.21 10.47 -10.68
C ILE A 118 4.30 10.06 -11.68
N THR A 119 5.35 9.38 -11.21
CA THR A 119 6.46 8.87 -12.04
C THR A 119 5.98 7.81 -13.03
N THR A 120 5.03 6.97 -12.65
CA THR A 120 4.45 5.97 -13.55
C THR A 120 3.73 6.65 -14.72
N GLY A 121 3.05 7.77 -14.47
CA GLY A 121 2.36 8.56 -15.50
C GLY A 121 3.27 9.25 -16.52
N SER A 122 4.57 9.40 -16.23
CA SER A 122 5.56 9.95 -17.17
C SER A 122 6.32 8.87 -17.95
N GLY A 123 6.32 7.62 -17.45
CA GLY A 123 6.97 6.48 -18.10
C GLY A 123 6.23 5.97 -19.35
N PRO A 124 6.82 5.05 -20.14
CA PRO A 124 6.28 4.54 -21.40
C PRO A 124 5.12 3.54 -21.22
N HIS A 125 4.84 3.09 -19.99
CA HIS A 125 3.77 2.13 -19.68
C HIS A 125 2.57 2.80 -19.00
N ALA A 126 1.58 3.26 -19.77
CA ALA A 126 0.34 3.87 -19.24
C ALA A 126 -0.88 3.00 -19.58
N GLY A 127 -0.69 1.68 -19.55
CA GLY A 127 -1.72 0.70 -19.87
C GLY A 127 -1.96 0.44 -21.37
N ASP A 128 -1.61 1.38 -22.24
CA ASP A 128 -1.60 1.24 -23.72
C ASP A 128 -0.40 2.02 -24.30
N ALA A 129 0.09 1.60 -25.47
CA ALA A 129 1.11 2.31 -26.25
C ALA A 129 0.64 3.72 -26.64
N LEU A 130 -0.64 3.91 -26.94
CA LEU A 130 -1.22 5.21 -27.33
C LEU A 130 -1.74 6.05 -26.17
N ALA A 131 -1.63 5.56 -24.92
CA ALA A 131 -2.14 6.27 -23.75
C ALA A 131 -1.38 7.60 -23.51
N PRO A 132 -2.08 8.69 -23.14
CA PRO A 132 -1.47 9.98 -22.84
C PRO A 132 -0.47 9.90 -21.68
N ARG A 133 0.57 10.73 -21.75
CA ARG A 133 1.55 10.91 -20.67
C ARG A 133 1.31 12.24 -19.97
N ASN A 134 1.77 12.36 -18.73
CA ASN A 134 1.63 13.60 -17.97
C ASN A 134 2.58 14.72 -18.42
N GLY A 135 3.50 14.45 -19.36
CA GLY A 135 4.44 15.43 -19.93
C GLY A 135 5.57 15.85 -18.97
N LEU A 136 5.68 15.22 -17.81
CA LEU A 136 6.72 15.53 -16.82
C LEU A 136 8.02 14.78 -17.14
N SER A 137 9.15 15.34 -16.70
CA SER A 137 10.46 14.68 -16.85
C SER A 137 10.54 13.41 -15.98
N SER A 138 10.58 12.25 -16.63
CA SER A 138 10.79 10.96 -15.95
C SER A 138 12.13 10.91 -15.21
N GLU A 139 13.17 11.56 -15.75
CA GLU A 139 14.49 11.64 -15.12
C GLU A 139 14.43 12.42 -13.80
N LEU A 140 13.71 13.55 -13.76
CA LEU A 140 13.53 14.29 -12.51
C LEU A 140 12.66 13.51 -11.52
N LEU A 141 11.55 12.95 -12.00
CA LEU A 141 10.56 12.28 -11.15
C LEU A 141 11.12 11.02 -10.48
N GLN A 142 11.95 10.22 -11.16
CA GLN A 142 12.58 9.06 -10.53
C GLN A 142 13.45 9.47 -9.32
N HIS A 143 14.13 10.61 -9.39
CA HIS A 143 14.93 11.12 -8.27
C HIS A 143 14.02 11.59 -7.12
N LEU A 144 13.02 12.40 -7.43
CA LEU A 144 12.05 12.88 -6.43
C LEU A 144 11.25 11.75 -5.77
N HIS A 145 11.00 10.65 -6.49
CA HIS A 145 10.41 9.43 -5.95
C HIS A 145 11.39 8.65 -5.05
N SER A 146 12.67 8.58 -5.44
CA SER A 146 13.68 7.80 -4.72
C SER A 146 14.07 8.38 -3.35
N TYR A 147 14.10 9.71 -3.19
CA TYR A 147 14.50 10.35 -1.93
C TYR A 147 13.61 9.99 -0.73
N PRO A 148 12.26 10.12 -0.80
CA PRO A 148 11.42 9.67 0.31
C PRO A 148 11.48 8.16 0.49
N ALA A 149 11.77 7.37 -0.55
CA ALA A 149 11.94 5.91 -0.43
C ALA A 149 13.17 5.55 0.41
N TYR A 150 14.31 6.21 0.15
CA TYR A 150 15.53 6.03 0.95
C TYR A 150 15.33 6.48 2.39
N GLY A 151 14.66 7.63 2.58
CA GLY A 151 14.26 8.11 3.90
C GLY A 151 13.37 7.10 4.63
N ALA A 152 12.36 6.55 3.94
CA ALA A 152 11.46 5.55 4.51
C ALA A 152 12.23 4.30 4.95
N LEU A 153 13.14 3.77 4.12
CA LEU A 153 13.97 2.62 4.48
C LEU A 153 14.81 2.88 5.74
N ALA A 154 15.45 4.05 5.84
CA ALA A 154 16.21 4.45 7.01
C ALA A 154 15.32 4.53 8.27
N PHE A 155 14.14 5.13 8.16
CA PHE A 155 13.20 5.25 9.28
C PHE A 155 12.59 3.92 9.72
N VAL A 156 12.34 2.98 8.79
CA VAL A 156 11.94 1.61 9.17
C VAL A 156 13.07 0.92 9.94
N ALA A 157 14.33 1.10 9.57
CA ALA A 157 15.47 0.56 10.31
C ALA A 157 15.54 1.12 11.74
N ILE A 158 15.36 2.43 11.91
CA ILE A 158 15.26 3.07 13.24
C ILE A 158 14.10 2.47 14.03
N LEU A 159 12.93 2.30 13.39
CA LEU A 159 11.76 1.71 14.04
C LEU A 159 12.00 0.27 14.50
N ALA A 160 12.73 -0.53 13.70
CA ALA A 160 13.13 -1.89 14.07
C ALA A 160 14.06 -1.90 15.29
N ILE A 161 15.04 -1.01 15.33
CA ILE A 161 15.93 -0.84 16.50
C ILE A 161 15.11 -0.47 17.74
N CYS A 162 14.22 0.53 17.63
CA CYS A 162 13.34 0.91 18.73
C CYS A 162 12.45 -0.25 19.22
N ALA A 163 11.90 -1.03 18.28
CA ALA A 163 11.08 -2.21 18.59
C ALA A 163 11.88 -3.26 19.38
N ARG A 164 13.13 -3.51 18.94
CA ARG A 164 14.05 -4.44 19.60
C ARG A 164 14.41 -4.00 21.01
N LEU A 165 14.68 -2.70 21.21
CA LEU A 165 15.01 -2.12 22.51
C LEU A 165 13.82 -2.16 23.48
N GLN A 166 12.61 -1.93 22.98
CA GLN A 166 11.37 -2.04 23.79
C GLN A 166 10.83 -3.46 23.92
N ARG A 167 11.56 -4.47 23.41
CA ARG A 167 11.14 -5.89 23.42
C ARG A 167 9.77 -6.16 22.78
N ARG A 168 9.40 -5.35 21.78
CA ARG A 168 8.16 -5.46 21.00
C ARG A 168 8.34 -6.46 19.87
N ARG A 169 8.05 -7.73 20.14
CA ARG A 169 8.37 -8.86 19.26
C ARG A 169 7.62 -8.78 17.94
N PHE A 170 6.34 -8.44 17.97
CA PHE A 170 5.54 -8.33 16.75
C PHE A 170 6.04 -7.18 15.87
N LEU A 171 6.22 -5.99 16.46
CA LEU A 171 6.72 -4.81 15.77
C LEU A 171 8.09 -5.06 15.14
N PHE A 172 9.00 -5.70 15.88
CA PHE A 172 10.33 -6.03 15.38
C PHE A 172 10.28 -6.97 14.17
N ARG A 173 9.45 -8.03 14.21
CA ARG A 173 9.31 -8.96 13.08
C ARG A 173 8.73 -8.27 11.84
N VAL A 174 7.66 -7.50 12.01
CA VAL A 174 7.02 -6.80 10.88
C VAL A 174 7.97 -5.77 10.26
N THR A 175 8.73 -5.04 11.08
CA THR A 175 9.72 -4.07 10.58
C THR A 175 10.88 -4.73 9.85
N LEU A 176 11.35 -5.92 10.27
CA LEU A 176 12.35 -6.67 9.50
C LEU A 176 11.85 -7.06 8.11
N VAL A 177 10.61 -7.56 8.00
CA VAL A 177 10.00 -7.87 6.70
C VAL A 177 9.85 -6.59 5.87
N LEU A 178 9.42 -5.49 6.49
CA LEU A 178 9.28 -4.20 5.82
C LEU A 178 10.62 -3.67 5.31
N ILE A 179 11.74 -3.84 6.05
CA ILE A 179 13.09 -3.51 5.58
C ILE A 179 13.44 -4.32 4.34
N ALA A 180 13.25 -5.64 4.38
CA ALA A 180 13.56 -6.52 3.24
C ALA A 180 12.76 -6.14 1.99
N VAL A 181 11.46 -5.89 2.14
CA VAL A 181 10.59 -5.47 1.03
C VAL A 181 10.97 -4.08 0.50
N ASN A 182 11.31 -3.11 1.36
CA ASN A 182 11.78 -1.79 0.91
C ASN A 182 13.14 -1.87 0.21
N ALA A 183 14.06 -2.69 0.70
CA ALA A 183 15.35 -2.91 0.05
C ALA A 183 15.15 -3.52 -1.34
N LEU A 184 14.25 -4.50 -1.46
CA LEU A 184 13.87 -5.06 -2.76
C LEU A 184 13.20 -4.02 -3.66
N GLN A 185 12.36 -3.13 -3.11
CA GLN A 185 11.78 -2.03 -3.87
C GLN A 185 12.82 -1.08 -4.42
N VAL A 186 13.80 -0.68 -3.60
CA VAL A 186 14.90 0.18 -4.02
C VAL A 186 15.71 -0.49 -5.13
N ALA A 187 16.08 -1.76 -4.94
CA ALA A 187 16.82 -2.52 -5.92
C ALA A 187 16.06 -2.62 -7.25
N LEU A 188 14.80 -3.07 -7.21
CA LEU A 188 13.95 -3.17 -8.41
C LEU A 188 13.70 -1.82 -9.07
N GLY A 189 13.51 -0.76 -8.29
CA GLY A 189 13.31 0.62 -8.78
C GLY A 189 14.49 1.12 -9.60
N ILE A 190 15.71 0.92 -9.08
CA ILE A 190 16.95 1.27 -9.77
C ILE A 190 17.17 0.37 -10.99
N THR A 191 16.92 -0.93 -10.87
CA THR A 191 17.09 -1.87 -11.99
C THR A 191 16.14 -1.55 -13.12
N GLN A 192 14.85 -1.33 -12.84
CA GLN A 192 13.87 -1.04 -13.89
C GLN A 192 14.15 0.28 -14.60
N SER A 193 14.60 1.33 -13.90
CA SER A 193 14.89 2.61 -14.55
C SER A 193 16.07 2.51 -15.50
N ARG A 194 17.11 1.75 -15.12
CA ARG A 194 18.29 1.50 -15.97
C ARG A 194 18.03 0.61 -17.18
N LEU A 195 17.10 -0.34 -17.05
CA LEU A 195 16.76 -1.30 -18.12
C LEU A 195 15.66 -0.81 -19.06
N GLY A 196 15.23 0.46 -18.97
CA GLY A 196 14.17 0.99 -19.83
C GLY A 196 12.77 0.49 -19.46
N LEU A 197 12.54 0.21 -18.17
CA LEU A 197 11.26 -0.13 -17.57
C LEU A 197 10.64 -1.42 -18.14
N PRO A 198 11.30 -2.58 -18.09
CA PRO A 198 10.71 -3.83 -18.56
C PRO A 198 9.44 -4.16 -17.77
N VAL A 199 8.36 -4.52 -18.47
CA VAL A 199 7.00 -4.67 -17.90
C VAL A 199 6.97 -5.61 -16.69
N GLY A 200 7.74 -6.69 -16.72
CA GLY A 200 7.83 -7.64 -15.59
C GLY A 200 8.38 -7.00 -14.31
N LEU A 201 9.40 -6.13 -14.41
CA LEU A 201 9.94 -5.43 -13.24
C LEU A 201 8.99 -4.34 -12.76
N VAL A 202 8.29 -3.64 -13.67
CA VAL A 202 7.25 -2.66 -13.31
C VAL A 202 6.13 -3.33 -12.51
N ALA A 203 5.63 -4.48 -12.99
CA ALA A 203 4.60 -5.24 -12.29
C ALA A 203 5.07 -5.73 -10.91
N ALA A 204 6.30 -6.24 -10.82
CA ALA A 204 6.89 -6.66 -9.55
C ALA A 204 7.04 -5.47 -8.57
N HIS A 205 7.48 -4.31 -9.06
CA HIS A 205 7.62 -3.09 -8.26
C HIS A 205 6.27 -2.57 -7.75
N MET A 206 5.22 -2.62 -8.57
CA MET A 206 3.86 -2.27 -8.15
C MET A 206 3.30 -3.25 -7.11
N PHE A 207 3.53 -4.56 -7.30
CA PHE A 207 3.13 -5.57 -6.32
C PHE A 207 3.81 -5.35 -4.97
N LEU A 208 5.13 -5.13 -4.96
CA LEU A 208 5.85 -4.84 -3.73
C LEU A 208 5.42 -3.51 -3.11
N ALA A 209 4.99 -2.51 -3.88
CA ALA A 209 4.43 -1.28 -3.34
C ALA A 209 3.17 -1.56 -2.51
N CYS A 210 2.29 -2.45 -2.98
CA CYS A 210 1.14 -2.91 -2.20
C CYS A 210 1.59 -3.68 -0.93
N CYS A 211 2.65 -4.49 -0.99
CA CYS A 211 3.21 -5.15 0.19
C CYS A 211 3.77 -4.16 1.20
N VAL A 212 4.49 -3.12 0.76
CA VAL A 212 4.98 -2.01 1.60
C VAL A 212 3.80 -1.35 2.31
N VAL A 213 2.76 -0.95 1.56
CA VAL A 213 1.55 -0.35 2.13
C VAL A 213 0.92 -1.26 3.18
N ALA A 214 0.72 -2.54 2.87
CA ALA A 214 0.15 -3.50 3.82
C ALA A 214 0.99 -3.59 5.11
N LEU A 215 2.31 -3.75 5.01
CA LEU A 215 3.21 -3.89 6.16
C LEU A 215 3.35 -2.59 6.98
N THR A 216 3.36 -1.43 6.32
CA THR A 216 3.37 -0.11 6.96
C THR A 216 2.11 0.09 7.81
N PHE A 217 0.93 -0.23 7.28
CA PHE A 217 -0.31 -0.09 8.04
C PHE A 217 -0.55 -1.22 9.05
N ALA A 218 0.03 -2.41 8.85
CA ALA A 218 0.09 -3.45 9.88
C ALA A 218 0.91 -2.96 11.09
N THR A 219 2.04 -2.30 10.83
CA THR A 219 2.88 -1.66 11.85
C THR A 219 2.10 -0.63 12.65
N LEU A 220 1.37 0.27 11.98
CA LEU A 220 0.54 1.28 12.64
C LEU A 220 -0.61 0.65 13.45
N ALA A 221 -1.28 -0.37 12.91
CA ALA A 221 -2.37 -1.08 13.58
C ALA A 221 -1.92 -1.76 14.87
N SER A 222 -0.69 -2.28 14.91
CA SER A 222 -0.11 -2.92 16.09
C SER A 222 -0.05 -2.02 17.33
N PHE A 223 -0.05 -0.69 17.15
CA PHE A 223 -0.06 0.27 18.25
C PHE A 223 -1.46 0.57 18.78
N ARG A 224 -2.48 0.27 17.98
CA ARG A 224 -3.89 0.55 18.27
C ARG A 224 -4.67 -0.67 18.74
N ALA A 225 -4.12 -1.88 18.61
CA ALA A 225 -4.67 -3.07 19.27
C ALA A 225 -4.70 -2.78 20.78
N ARG A 226 -5.87 -2.43 21.30
CA ARG A 226 -6.13 -2.22 22.73
C ARG A 226 -6.78 -3.48 23.29
N HIS A 227 -6.44 -3.76 24.55
CA HIS A 227 -7.19 -4.67 25.43
C HIS A 227 -8.63 -4.19 25.58
#